data_AF-A0A2P6PSA9-F1
#
_entry.id   AF-A0A2P6PSA9-F1
#
_cell.length_a   1.000
_cell.length_b   1.000
_cell.length_c   1.000
_cell.angle_alpha   90.00
_cell.angle_beta   90.00
_cell.angle_gamma   90.00
#
_symmetry.space_group_name_H-M   'P 1'
#
loop_
_entity.id
_entity.type
_entity.pdbx_description
1 polymer ?
#
loop_
_entity_poly.entity_id
_entity_poly.type
_entity_poly.pdbx_seq_one_letter_code
_entity_poly.pdbx_strand_id
1 'polypeptide(L)'
;MIKVIFISNIATLTLSLVIMALTGVVICRYRIWDYRKVTNSASEELIQGTYCELEKATKGFTNQVGKGAFGTVFKRVIGGRVVAIKQLETVVDEG
;
A
#
# COMPACT_ATOMS: atom_id res chain seq x y z
N MET A 1 53.66 8.24 0.86
CA MET A 1 52.85 7.88 2.05
C MET A 1 51.55 8.70 2.13
N ILE A 2 51.59 10.03 2.06
CA ILE A 2 50.36 10.86 2.16
C ILE A 2 49.36 10.60 1.01
N LYS A 3 49.83 10.51 -0.25
CA LYS A 3 48.97 10.26 -1.42
C LYS A 3 48.20 8.92 -1.36
N VAL A 4 48.82 7.86 -0.83
CA VAL A 4 48.17 6.55 -0.72
C VAL A 4 47.07 6.53 0.36
N ILE A 5 47.22 7.32 1.43
CA ILE A 5 46.21 7.47 2.48
C ILE A 5 44.95 8.15 1.92
N PHE A 6 45.11 9.21 1.13
CA PHE A 6 43.98 9.91 0.50
C PHE A 6 43.20 9.02 -0.47
N ILE A 7 43.89 8.23 -1.30
CA ILE A 7 43.25 7.34 -2.28
C ILE A 7 42.43 6.25 -1.57
N SER A 8 42.99 5.67 -0.49
CA SER A 8 42.30 4.65 0.30
C SER A 8 41.01 5.18 0.93
N ASN A 9 41.03 6.39 1.50
CA ASN A 9 39.85 6.97 2.14
C ASN A 9 38.72 7.25 1.13
N ILE A 10 39.07 7.84 -0.03
CA ILE A 10 38.11 8.10 -1.12
C ILE A 10 37.47 6.78 -1.58
N ALA A 11 38.27 5.72 -1.76
CA ALA A 11 37.75 4.42 -2.16
C ALA A 11 36.79 3.80 -1.13
N THR A 12 37.09 3.96 0.17
CA THR A 12 36.19 3.45 1.23
C THR A 12 34.89 4.25 1.33
N LEU A 13 34.94 5.57 1.12
CA LEU A 13 33.77 6.44 1.19
C LEU A 13 32.80 6.17 0.03
N THR A 14 33.32 5.95 -1.18
CA THR A 14 32.46 5.62 -2.32
C THR A 14 31.81 4.26 -2.15
N LEU A 15 32.56 3.27 -1.66
CA LEU A 15 32.04 1.92 -1.42
C LEU A 15 30.90 1.93 -0.38
N SER A 16 31.05 2.66 0.72
CA SER A 16 30.02 2.73 1.77
C SER A 16 28.75 3.41 1.28
N LEU A 17 28.86 4.48 0.49
CA LEU A 17 27.71 5.18 -0.10
C LEU A 17 26.91 4.26 -1.05
N VAL A 18 27.60 3.47 -1.88
CA VAL A 18 26.95 2.51 -2.77
C VAL A 18 26.20 1.44 -1.97
N ILE A 19 26.82 0.87 -0.94
CA ILE A 19 26.20 -0.16 -0.09
C ILE A 19 24.97 0.41 0.64
N MET A 20 25.06 1.64 1.17
CA MET A 20 23.94 2.31 1.82
C MET A 20 22.77 2.54 0.86
N ALA A 21 23.04 2.96 -0.37
CA ALA A 21 22.02 3.15 -1.39
C ALA A 21 21.34 1.82 -1.76
N LEU A 22 22.11 0.75 -2.00
CA LEU A 22 21.57 -0.58 -2.29
C LEU A 22 20.71 -1.12 -1.15
N THR A 23 21.19 -0.99 0.09
CA THR A 23 20.46 -1.43 1.28
C THR A 23 19.17 -0.64 1.45
N GLY A 24 19.21 0.69 1.27
CA GLY A 24 18.03 1.54 1.29
C GLY A 24 17.01 1.15 0.22
N VAL A 25 17.46 0.89 -1.02
CA VAL A 25 16.59 0.46 -2.13
C VAL A 25 15.97 -0.91 -1.82
N VAL A 26 16.73 -1.88 -1.31
CA VAL A 26 16.22 -3.21 -0.94
C VAL A 26 15.19 -3.10 0.18
N ILE A 27 15.45 -2.31 1.23
CA ILE A 27 14.50 -2.07 2.31
C ILE A 27 13.23 -1.39 1.78
N CYS A 28 13.36 -0.37 0.94
CA CYS A 28 12.23 0.30 0.30
C CYS A 28 11.39 -0.68 -0.52
N ARG A 29 12.03 -1.51 -1.35
CA ARG A 29 11.36 -2.55 -2.15
C ARG A 29 10.68 -3.59 -1.27
N TYR A 30 11.34 -4.03 -0.20
CA TYR A 30 10.79 -5.00 0.74
C TYR A 30 9.55 -4.44 1.46
N ARG A 31 9.63 -3.20 1.97
CA ARG A 31 8.49 -2.53 2.62
C ARG A 31 7.32 -2.36 1.64
N ILE A 32 7.58 -1.88 0.41
CA ILE A 32 6.55 -1.68 -0.61
C ILE A 32 5.89 -3.01 -1.03
N TRP A 33 6.66 -4.09 -1.12
CA TRP A 33 6.12 -5.41 -1.46
C TRP A 33 5.17 -5.93 -0.37
N ASP A 34 5.51 -5.71 0.90
CA ASP A 34 4.69 -6.13 2.04
C ASP A 34 3.37 -5.35 2.11
N TYR A 35 3.41 -4.02 1.90
CA TYR A 35 2.17 -3.21 1.77
C TYR A 35 1.27 -3.71 0.64
N ARG A 36 1.86 -4.13 -0.48
CA ARG A 36 1.10 -4.64 -1.62
C ARG A 36 0.52 -6.03 -1.35
N LYS A 37 1.22 -6.89 -0.60
CA LYS A 37 0.74 -8.23 -0.25
C LYS A 37 -0.38 -8.17 0.79
N VAL A 38 -0.26 -7.32 1.81
CA VAL A 38 -1.31 -7.10 2.81
C VAL A 38 -2.53 -6.42 2.17
N THR A 39 -2.33 -5.43 1.30
CA THR A 39 -3.46 -4.80 0.59
C THR A 39 -4.12 -5.77 -0.38
N ASN A 40 -3.37 -6.58 -1.14
CA ASN A 40 -3.97 -7.53 -2.08
C ASN A 40 -4.69 -8.67 -1.38
N SER A 41 -4.10 -9.29 -0.35
CA SER A 41 -4.76 -10.36 0.41
C SER A 41 -5.96 -9.86 1.20
N ALA A 42 -5.82 -8.71 1.88
CA ALA A 42 -6.96 -8.08 2.54
C ALA A 42 -7.98 -7.60 1.51
N SER A 43 -7.60 -7.11 0.33
CA SER A 43 -8.55 -6.74 -0.70
C SER A 43 -9.23 -7.95 -1.30
N GLU A 44 -8.57 -9.08 -1.50
CA GLU A 44 -9.21 -10.29 -2.03
C GLU A 44 -10.15 -10.91 -1.01
N GLU A 45 -9.73 -11.06 0.26
CA GLU A 45 -10.61 -11.52 1.34
C GLU A 45 -11.74 -10.53 1.62
N LEU A 46 -11.47 -9.22 1.59
CA LEU A 46 -12.50 -8.20 1.72
C LEU A 46 -13.38 -8.13 0.48
N ILE A 47 -12.92 -8.33 -0.75
CA ILE A 47 -13.76 -8.32 -1.96
C ILE A 47 -14.68 -9.54 -1.94
N GLN A 48 -14.17 -10.72 -1.61
CA GLN A 48 -14.96 -11.95 -1.53
C GLN A 48 -15.95 -11.93 -0.35
N GLY A 49 -15.51 -11.43 0.81
CA GLY A 49 -16.35 -11.23 1.99
C GLY A 49 -17.34 -10.09 1.85
N THR A 50 -16.96 -8.97 1.21
CA THR A 50 -17.81 -7.79 0.97
C THR A 50 -18.82 -8.06 -0.13
N TYR A 51 -18.53 -8.87 -1.16
CA TYR A 51 -19.55 -9.15 -2.18
C TYR A 51 -20.71 -9.97 -1.60
N CYS A 52 -20.41 -11.09 -0.92
CA CYS A 52 -21.44 -11.93 -0.30
C CYS A 52 -22.10 -11.29 0.92
N GLU A 53 -21.37 -10.50 1.72
CA GLU A 53 -21.98 -9.81 2.85
C GLU A 53 -22.67 -8.50 2.47
N LEU A 54 -22.28 -7.75 1.42
CA LEU A 54 -23.02 -6.54 1.04
C LEU A 54 -24.30 -6.84 0.27
N GLU A 55 -24.35 -7.93 -0.51
CA GLU A 55 -25.61 -8.40 -1.11
C GLU A 55 -26.63 -8.81 -0.04
N LYS A 56 -26.16 -9.39 1.08
CA LYS A 56 -27.03 -9.81 2.19
C LYS A 56 -27.31 -8.70 3.21
N ALA A 57 -26.33 -7.86 3.54
CA ALA A 57 -26.44 -6.85 4.59
C ALA A 57 -27.03 -5.52 4.11
N THR A 58 -26.98 -5.25 2.80
CA THR A 58 -27.72 -4.15 2.21
C THR A 58 -28.70 -4.69 1.19
N LYS A 59 -29.98 -4.31 1.32
CA LYS A 59 -30.92 -4.25 0.20
C LYS A 59 -30.43 -3.24 -0.87
N GLY A 60 -29.20 -3.39 -1.39
CA GLY A 60 -28.61 -2.53 -2.43
C GLY A 60 -27.80 -1.31 -1.96
N PHE A 61 -26.76 -1.48 -1.13
CA PHE A 61 -25.68 -0.49 -0.92
C PHE A 61 -26.11 0.97 -0.63
N THR A 62 -27.10 1.19 0.24
CA THR A 62 -27.76 2.51 0.39
C THR A 62 -27.07 3.55 1.29
N ASN A 63 -26.03 3.18 2.07
CA ASN A 63 -25.38 4.11 3.02
C ASN A 63 -24.02 4.65 2.53
N GLN A 64 -24.02 5.21 1.32
CA GLN A 64 -22.91 6.01 0.82
C GLN A 64 -22.77 7.28 1.69
N VAL A 65 -21.57 7.48 2.24
CA VAL A 65 -21.22 8.68 3.04
C VAL A 65 -20.70 9.79 2.12
N GLY A 66 -20.04 9.42 1.03
CA GLY A 66 -19.60 10.38 0.02
C GLY A 66 -18.83 9.72 -1.12
N LYS A 67 -18.89 10.31 -2.31
CA LYS A 67 -18.11 9.91 -3.49
C LYS A 67 -17.11 11.02 -3.83
N GLY A 68 -15.86 10.66 -4.09
CA GLY A 68 -14.82 11.57 -4.55
C GLY A 68 -14.06 11.01 -5.75
N ALA A 69 -13.06 11.76 -6.24
CA ALA A 69 -12.24 11.36 -7.39
C ALA A 69 -11.51 10.01 -7.22
N PHE A 70 -11.29 9.59 -5.97
CA PHE A 70 -10.62 8.35 -5.62
C PHE A 70 -11.62 7.27 -5.19
N GLY A 71 -12.90 7.36 -5.57
CA GLY A 71 -13.92 6.36 -5.27
C GLY A 71 -14.87 6.73 -4.13
N THR A 72 -15.56 5.72 -3.60
CA THR A 72 -16.76 5.88 -2.76
C THR A 72 -16.50 5.47 -1.32
N VAL A 73 -16.94 6.28 -0.37
CA VAL A 73 -16.88 5.99 1.07
C VAL A 73 -18.23 5.48 1.56
N PHE A 74 -18.23 4.32 2.21
CA PHE A 74 -19.41 3.71 2.82
C PHE A 74 -19.29 3.67 4.34
N LYS A 75 -20.42 3.80 5.03
CA LYS A 75 -20.49 3.61 6.49
C LYS A 75 -20.73 2.13 6.79
N ARG A 76 -19.90 1.52 7.62
CA ARG A 76 -20.10 0.15 8.12
C ARG A 76 -20.00 0.11 9.64
N VAL A 77 -20.70 -0.82 10.28
CA VAL A 77 -20.56 -1.12 11.71
C VAL A 77 -19.92 -2.50 11.83
N ILE A 78 -18.72 -2.57 12.42
CA ILE A 78 -18.01 -3.83 12.66
C ILE A 78 -17.73 -3.90 14.16
N GLY A 79 -18.21 -4.97 14.81
CA GLY A 79 -18.00 -5.16 16.26
C GLY A 79 -18.54 -4.02 17.13
N GLY A 80 -19.66 -3.40 16.74
CA GLY A 80 -20.27 -2.28 17.46
C GLY A 80 -19.60 -0.92 17.24
N ARG A 81 -18.54 -0.83 16.42
CA ARG A 81 -17.86 0.43 16.07
C ARG A 81 -18.21 0.85 14.65
N VAL A 82 -18.47 2.15 14.48
CA VAL A 82 -18.71 2.75 13.16
C VAL A 82 -17.37 2.98 12.48
N VAL A 83 -17.20 2.42 11.29
CA VAL A 83 -16.02 2.56 10.44
C VAL A 83 -16.41 3.09 9.07
N ALA A 84 -15.57 3.94 8.49
CA ALA A 84 -15.72 4.41 7.12
C ALA A 84 -14.80 3.58 6.21
N ILE A 85 -15.37 2.94 5.19
CA ILE A 85 -14.63 2.12 4.23
C ILE A 85 -14.59 2.89 2.91
N LYS A 86 -13.40 3.25 2.45
CA LYS A 86 -13.18 3.89 1.15
C LYS A 86 -12.90 2.81 0.10
N GLN A 87 -13.86 2.59 -0.77
CA GLN A 87 -13.70 1.75 -1.96
C GLN A 87 -13.08 2.61 -3.06
N LEU A 88 -11.86 2.29 -3.47
CA LEU A 88 -11.23 2.93 -4.62
C LEU A 88 -11.88 2.36 -5.89
N GLU A 89 -12.44 3.23 -6.72
CA GLU A 89 -12.95 2.86 -8.05
C GLU A 89 -11.71 2.79 -8.95
N THR A 90 -11.14 1.60 -9.12
CA THR A 90 -10.11 1.39 -10.14
C THR A 90 -10.81 1.49 -11.47
N VAL A 91 -10.50 2.54 -12.23
CA VAL A 91 -10.87 2.63 -13.64
C VAL A 91 -10.17 1.45 -14.31
N VAL A 92 -10.90 0.36 -14.53
CA VAL A 92 -10.49 -0.65 -15.51
C VAL A 92 -10.64 0.08 -16.83
N ASP A 93 -9.51 0.57 -17.32
CA ASP A 93 -9.38 1.16 -18.65
C ASP A 93 -9.60 0.01 -19.65
N GLU A 94 -10.86 -0.19 -20.04
CA GLU A 94 -11.17 -0.89 -21.28
C GLU A 94 -11.02 0.13 -22.41
N GLY A 95 -9.80 0.25 -22.95
CA GLY A 95 -9.44 1.13 -24.05
C GLY A 95 -8.13 0.73 -24.73
#